data_AF-A0AB39K7D1-F1
#
_entry.id   AF-A0AB39K7D1-F1
#
_cell.length_a   1.000
_cell.length_b   1.000
_cell.length_c   1.000
_cell.angle_alpha   90.00
_cell.angle_beta   90.00
_cell.angle_gamma   90.00
#
_symmetry.space_group_name_H-M   'P 1'
#
loop_
_entity.id
_entity.type
_entity.pdbx_description
1 polymer ?
#
loop_
_entity_poly.entity_id
_entity_poly.type
_entity_poly.pdbx_seq_one_letter_code
_entity_poly.pdbx_strand_id
1 'polypeptide(L)' 'MAGGSQIIINQSGITVITPSKFEAKAGQHLFKSGAQVKMLNHALPQPICVECLMKAAKEGAGIVRR' A
#
# COMPACT_ATOMS: atom_id res chain seq x y z
N MET A 1 29.27 28.57 -9.11
CA MET A 1 29.17 28.95 -10.54
C MET A 1 28.66 27.75 -11.31
N ALA A 2 27.57 27.87 -12.07
CA ALA A 2 27.04 26.81 -12.93
C ALA A 2 27.86 26.72 -14.22
N GLY A 3 29.07 26.15 -14.13
CA GLY A 3 30.12 26.18 -15.16
C GLY A 3 29.81 25.42 -16.46
N GLY A 4 28.77 25.83 -17.18
CA GLY A 4 28.34 25.27 -18.46
C GLY A 4 26.95 24.62 -18.45
N SER A 5 26.26 24.59 -17.31
CA SER A 5 24.91 24.03 -17.25
C SER A 5 23.85 25.05 -17.68
N GLN A 6 22.95 24.67 -18.59
CA GLN A 6 21.91 25.54 -19.16
C GLN A 6 20.60 24.76 -19.37
N ILE A 7 19.48 25.48 -19.35
CA ILE A 7 18.18 24.96 -19.78
C ILE A 7 17.67 25.88 -20.89
N ILE A 8 17.42 25.33 -22.08
CA ILE A 8 16.90 26.05 -23.25
C ILE A 8 15.43 25.67 -23.44
N ILE A 9 14.56 26.67 -23.58
CA ILE A 9 13.12 26.50 -23.81
C ILE A 9 12.75 27.25 -25.09
N ASN A 10 12.21 26.55 -26.10
CA ASN A 10 11.82 27.14 -27.39
C ASN A 10 10.61 26.40 -27.99
N GLN A 11 10.22 26.76 -29.22
CA GLN A 11 9.08 26.15 -29.93
C GLN A 11 9.21 24.63 -30.10
N SER A 12 10.44 24.10 -30.16
CA SER A 12 10.72 22.67 -30.29
C SER A 12 10.70 21.92 -28.96
N GLY A 13 10.75 22.61 -27.81
CA GLY A 13 10.63 22.02 -26.48
C GLY A 13 11.68 22.50 -25.48
N ILE A 14 12.05 21.60 -24.55
CA ILE A 14 12.99 21.86 -23.45
C ILE A 14 14.26 21.04 -23.64
N THR A 15 15.43 21.67 -23.58
CA THR A 15 16.74 21.01 -23.67
C THR A 15 17.58 21.34 -22.44
N VAL A 16 18.15 20.32 -21.79
CA VAL A 16 19.05 20.49 -20.64
C VAL A 16 20.48 20.21 -21.07
N ILE A 17 21.36 21.19 -20.89
CA ILE A 17 22.79 21.11 -21.19
C ILE A 17 23.53 21.05 -19.85
N THR A 18 24.40 20.06 -19.65
CA THR A 18 25.26 19.96 -18.48
C THR A 18 26.58 19.27 -18.85
N PRO A 19 27.75 19.76 -18.39
CA PRO A 19 29.03 19.16 -18.75
C PRO A 19 29.30 17.82 -18.04
N SER A 20 28.55 17.48 -16.99
CA SER A 20 28.80 16.29 -16.19
C SER A 20 27.58 15.36 -16.10
N LYS A 21 26.73 15.56 -15.11
CA LYS A 21 25.64 14.64 -14.78
C LYS A 21 24.31 15.36 -14.81
N PHE A 22 23.34 14.74 -15.48
CA PHE A 22 21.94 15.08 -15.35
C PHE A 22 21.26 14.02 -14.47
N GLU A 23 20.67 14.45 -13.35
CA GLU A 23 19.87 13.59 -12.48
C GLU A 23 18.42 14.08 -12.45
N ALA A 24 17.52 13.30 -13.05
CA ALA A 24 16.09 13.49 -12.88
C ALA A 24 15.59 12.54 -11.79
N LYS A 25 15.31 13.07 -10.59
CA LYS A 25 14.66 12.30 -9.53
C LYS A 25 13.16 12.28 -9.79
N ALA A 26 12.70 11.30 -10.54
CA ALA A 26 11.28 10.99 -10.58
C ALA A 26 10.87 10.55 -9.17
N GLY A 27 9.93 11.26 -8.55
CA GLY A 27 9.29 10.81 -7.32
C GLY A 27 8.49 9.56 -7.62
N GLN A 28 9.12 8.39 -7.58
CA GLN A 28 8.39 7.14 -7.55
C GLN A 28 7.58 7.16 -6.26
N HIS A 29 6.29 6.82 -6.34
CA HIS A 29 5.45 6.63 -5.16
C HIS A 29 6.28 5.82 -4.16
N LEU A 30 6.65 6.45 -3.05
CA LEU A 30 7.40 5.82 -1.98
C LEU A 30 6.42 4.80 -1.37
N PHE A 31 6.40 3.60 -1.94
CA PHE A 31 5.66 2.47 -1.39
C PHE A 31 6.36 2.07 -0.10
N LYS A 32 6.02 2.80 0.97
CA LYS A 32 6.39 2.42 2.33
C LYS A 32 5.79 1.03 2.58
N SER A 33 6.53 0.19 3.31
CA SER A 33 6.01 -1.10 3.75
C SER A 33 4.70 -0.92 4.51
N GLY A 34 3.83 -1.92 4.45
CA GLY A 34 2.56 -1.88 5.17
C GLY A 34 2.77 -1.62 6.66
N ALA A 35 1.98 -0.72 7.23
CA ALA A 35 1.97 -0.47 8.67
C ALA A 35 0.96 -1.41 9.35
N GLN A 36 1.34 -2.01 10.48
CA GLN A 36 0.36 -2.67 11.34
C GLN A 36 -0.48 -1.60 12.04
N VAL A 37 -1.79 -1.62 11.79
CA VAL A 37 -2.76 -0.73 12.44
C VAL A 37 -3.56 -1.57 13.42
N LYS A 38 -3.71 -1.10 14.67
CA LYS A 38 -4.65 -1.70 15.62
C LYS A 38 -6.07 -1.48 15.09
N MET A 39 -6.63 -2.51 14.48
CA MET A 39 -8.03 -2.52 14.09
C MET A 39 -8.90 -2.83 15.31
N LEU A 40 -10.04 -2.14 15.42
CA LEU A 40 -11.06 -2.49 16.39
C LEU A 40 -11.63 -3.87 16.03
N ASN A 41 -11.65 -4.79 16.98
CA ASN A 41 -12.33 -6.07 16.81
C ASN A 41 -13.84 -5.81 16.81
N HIS A 42 -14.42 -5.71 15.62
CA HIS A 42 -15.87 -5.72 15.46
C HIS A 42 -16.37 -7.15 15.64
N ALA A 43 -17.11 -7.40 16.70
CA ALA A 43 -17.81 -8.67 16.89
C ALA A 43 -18.88 -8.79 15.80
N LEU A 44 -18.63 -9.67 14.82
CA LEU A 44 -19.64 -10.03 13.84
C LEU A 44 -20.77 -10.79 14.54
N PRO A 45 -22.04 -10.56 14.17
CA PRO A 45 -23.14 -11.38 14.66
C PRO A 45 -22.89 -12.83 14.25
N GLN A 46 -22.70 -13.69 15.24
CA GLN A 46 -22.46 -15.10 14.99
C GLN A 46 -23.80 -15.76 14.65
N PRO A 47 -23.88 -16.57 13.58
CA PRO A 47 -25.12 -17.26 13.21
C PRO A 47 -25.52 -18.36 14.20
N ILE A 48 -24.67 -18.64 15.18
CA ILE A 48 -24.78 -19.69 16.18
C ILE A 48 -24.22 -19.16 17.51
N CYS A 49 -24.77 -19.62 18.64
CA CYS A 49 -24.25 -19.25 19.94
C CYS A 49 -22.79 -19.74 20.11
N VAL A 50 -21.94 -18.98 20.81
CA VAL A 50 -20.50 -19.33 20.95
C VAL A 50 -20.36 -20.70 21.61
N GLU A 51 -21.22 -20.97 22.58
CA GLU A 51 -21.30 -22.23 23.31
C GLU A 51 -21.69 -23.37 22.38
N CYS A 52 -22.63 -23.13 21.48
CA CYS A 52 -23.11 -24.08 20.48
C CYS A 52 -21.98 -24.43 19.49
N LEU A 53 -21.19 -23.42 19.07
CA LEU A 53 -20.03 -23.61 18.20
C LEU A 53 -18.93 -24.43 18.90
N MET A 54 -18.62 -24.10 20.16
CA MET A 54 -17.61 -24.83 20.94
C MET A 54 -18.04 -26.27 21.22
N LYS A 55 -19.33 -26.49 21.48
CA LYS A 55 -19.91 -27.83 21.64
C LYS A 55 -19.82 -28.65 20.35
N ALA A 56 -20.24 -28.08 19.22
CA ALA A 56 -20.17 -28.74 17.92
C ALA A 56 -18.72 -29.10 17.52
N ALA A 57 -17.76 -28.19 17.78
CA ALA A 57 -16.34 -28.45 17.57
C ALA A 57 -15.82 -29.60 18.44
N LYS A 58 -16.23 -29.68 19.71
CA LYS A 58 -15.86 -30.77 20.62
C LYS A 58 -16.49 -32.10 20.22
N GLU A 59 -17.70 -32.07 19.70
CA GLU A 59 -18.46 -33.25 19.27
C GLU A 59 -18.15 -33.68 17.83
N GLY A 60 -17.30 -32.93 17.11
CA GLY A 60 -16.96 -33.18 15.70
C GLY A 60 -18.15 -33.00 14.74
N ALA A 61 -19.22 -32.34 15.20
CA ALA A 61 -20.41 -32.08 14.40
C ALA A 61 -20.18 -30.86 13.50
N GLY A 62 -20.51 -30.97 12.22
CA GLY A 62 -20.49 -29.85 11.29
C GLY A 62 -21.51 -28.77 11.67
N ILE A 63 -21.21 -27.50 11.37
CA ILE A 63 -22.15 -26.38 11.56
C ILE A 63 -23.30 -26.55 10.57
N VAL A 64 -24.40 -27.19 11.00
CA VAL A 64 -25.61 -27.27 10.20
C VAL A 64 -26.43 -26.01 10.47
N ARG A 65 -26.55 -25.13 9.48
CA ARG A 65 -27.57 -24.06 9.52
C ARG A 65 -28.94 -24.73 9.46
N ARG A 66 -29.76 -24.51 10.48
CA ARG A 66 -31.20 -24.86 10.42
C ARG A 66 -31.94 -23.81 9.62
#